data_AF-A0A928MI13-F1
#
_entry.id   AF-A0A928MI13-F1
#
_cell.length_a   1.000
_cell.length_b   1.000
_cell.length_c   1.000
_cell.angle_alpha   90.00
_cell.angle_beta   90.00
_cell.angle_gamma   90.00
#
_symmetry.space_group_name_H-M   'P 1'
#
loop_
_entity.id
_entity.type
_entity.pdbx_description
1 polymer ?
#
loop_
_entity_poly.entity_id
_entity_poly.type
_entity_poly.pdbx_seq_one_letter_code
_entity_poly.pdbx_strand_id
1 'polypeptide(L)'
;MNKLRVFTDILTVVIIIAVLAAAGGFILRATDSVQVPDPLVTPTPEPTPEPTPEPTPEPTPEPTPEPTPEPTPEPEPEYFTLSFVGDCTLASIRNKGQFYNNFESVVGEDYAYPFARTVQYFADDYMSFANLECAFTDALEDNGSTFVFKSDPAYAQILSEGGIEFVTLANNHAKDYLEQGIADTRAALDAVGVDCAEDGEGFLAQYGDGPVVGVYCALYPDVYSTPEAVAEAIASLREQGAEIVVCAFHWGIEGSYQVTPGQQTIGEAAIAAGADIVYGSHPHVLQRAEAVGEGWILYS
;
A
#
# COMPACT_ATOMS: atom_id res chain seq x y z
N MET A 1 40.98 10.49 32.98
CA MET A 1 42.10 10.62 32.03
C MET A 1 41.58 11.21 30.72
N ASN A 2 42.12 12.37 30.35
CA ASN A 2 42.12 13.05 29.04
C ASN A 2 40.82 13.28 28.26
N LYS A 3 40.08 14.34 28.64
CA LYS A 3 39.31 15.19 27.71
C LYS A 3 40.24 16.24 27.07
N LEU A 4 41.21 15.79 26.27
CA LEU A 4 42.17 16.68 25.60
C LEU A 4 42.40 16.20 24.16
N ARG A 5 41.35 16.24 23.34
CA ARG A 5 41.46 15.91 21.91
C ARG A 5 40.45 16.64 20.99
N VAL A 6 39.88 17.75 21.45
CA VAL A 6 38.82 18.49 20.69
C VAL A 6 39.18 19.98 20.46
N PHE A 7 40.44 20.40 20.65
CA PHE A 7 40.79 21.84 20.53
C PHE A 7 42.07 22.13 19.74
N THR A 8 42.41 21.31 18.74
CA THR A 8 43.54 21.57 17.83
C THR A 8 43.16 22.11 16.45
N ASP A 9 41.87 22.31 16.15
CA ASP A 9 41.43 22.75 14.81
C ASP A 9 40.91 24.20 14.75
N ILE A 10 41.14 25.03 15.78
CA ILE A 10 40.68 26.45 15.83
C ILE A 10 41.85 27.46 15.78
N LEU A 11 43.10 27.04 15.94
CA LEU A 11 44.23 27.97 16.04
C LEU A 11 44.81 28.44 14.69
N THR A 12 44.40 27.85 13.57
CA THR A 12 44.93 28.20 12.23
C THR A 12 44.22 29.40 11.60
N VAL A 13 43.07 29.84 12.13
CA VAL A 13 42.23 30.90 11.50
C VAL A 13 42.44 32.28 12.13
N VAL A 14 43.11 32.40 13.28
CA VAL A 14 43.21 33.68 14.03
C VAL A 14 44.48 34.49 13.71
N ILE A 15 45.47 33.95 12.99
CA ILE A 15 46.77 34.61 12.77
C ILE A 15 46.78 35.56 11.55
N ILE A 16 45.81 35.51 10.64
CA ILE A 16 45.81 36.37 9.43
C ILE A 16 45.23 37.78 9.69
N ILE A 17 44.55 38.01 10.82
CA ILE A 17 43.96 39.33 11.14
C ILE A 17 44.98 40.29 11.80
N ALA A 18 46.19 39.83 12.13
CA ALA A 18 47.19 40.61 12.89
C ALA A 18 48.26 41.34 12.04
N VAL A 19 48.07 41.54 10.72
CA VAL A 19 49.05 42.26 9.87
C VAL A 19 48.55 43.65 9.41
N LEU A 20 47.33 44.08 9.78
CA LEU A 20 46.75 45.35 9.31
C LEU A 20 46.78 46.53 10.29
N ALA A 21 47.65 46.54 11.30
CA ALA A 21 47.69 47.67 12.25
C ALA A 21 49.07 47.95 12.85
N ALA A 22 49.99 48.55 12.08
CA ALA A 22 51.09 49.34 12.65
C ALA A 22 51.83 50.15 11.56
N ALA A 23 51.41 51.41 11.35
CA ALA A 23 52.30 52.56 11.14
C ALA A 23 51.45 53.83 10.94
N GLY A 24 50.87 54.32 12.05
CA GLY A 24 50.34 55.68 12.11
C GLY A 24 51.47 56.71 12.21
N GLY A 25 51.24 57.92 11.71
CA GLY A 25 52.20 59.00 11.87
C GLY A 25 51.76 60.36 11.32
N PHE A 26 51.08 61.12 12.19
CA PHE A 26 51.08 62.58 12.30
C PHE A 26 50.13 63.45 11.44
N ILE A 27 49.27 64.17 12.18
CA ILE A 27 48.33 65.24 11.81
C ILE A 27 48.97 66.58 12.22
N LEU A 28 48.88 67.65 11.39
CA LEU A 28 48.19 68.92 11.72
C LEU A 28 48.23 69.97 10.58
N ARG A 29 47.01 70.32 10.13
CA ARG A 29 46.41 71.63 9.74
C ARG A 29 47.29 72.79 9.24
N ALA A 30 46.84 73.42 8.15
CA ALA A 30 46.11 74.70 8.16
C ALA A 30 45.63 75.08 6.74
N THR A 31 44.42 75.64 6.66
CA THR A 31 43.76 76.20 5.47
C THR A 31 44.26 77.61 5.20
N ASP A 32 44.29 78.04 3.93
CA ASP A 32 43.50 79.18 3.46
C ASP A 32 43.68 79.46 1.95
N SER A 33 42.57 79.87 1.36
CA SER A 33 42.26 80.25 -0.02
C SER A 33 42.96 81.51 -0.53
N VAL A 34 43.30 81.62 -1.83
CA VAL A 34 43.21 82.86 -2.65
C VAL A 34 43.11 82.50 -4.17
N GLN A 35 42.52 83.43 -4.91
CA GLN A 35 41.85 83.43 -6.22
C GLN A 35 42.66 83.25 -7.54
N VAL A 36 41.85 83.03 -8.59
CA VAL A 36 42.05 82.97 -10.06
C VAL A 36 42.63 84.27 -10.66
N PRO A 37 43.32 84.18 -11.82
CA PRO A 37 42.92 85.01 -12.98
C PRO A 37 42.89 84.24 -14.32
N ASP A 38 41.88 84.52 -15.14
CA ASP A 38 41.86 84.38 -16.62
C ASP A 38 42.36 85.70 -17.24
N PRO A 39 42.61 85.88 -18.57
CA PRO A 39 42.58 84.95 -19.71
C PRO A 39 43.79 85.11 -20.68
N LEU A 40 43.90 84.31 -21.76
CA LEU A 40 44.47 84.77 -23.04
C LEU A 40 44.09 83.86 -24.23
N VAL A 41 43.38 84.45 -25.20
CA VAL A 41 42.96 83.85 -26.47
C VAL A 41 43.99 84.20 -27.56
N THR A 42 44.35 83.25 -28.45
CA THR A 42 44.76 83.43 -29.88
C THR A 42 45.20 82.07 -30.49
N PRO A 43 45.25 81.89 -31.82
CA PRO A 43 44.16 81.47 -32.71
C PRO A 43 44.28 80.01 -33.21
N THR A 44 43.16 79.50 -33.70
CA THR A 44 42.92 78.17 -34.29
C THR A 44 43.62 77.95 -35.64
N PRO A 45 44.34 76.83 -35.87
CA PRO A 45 44.66 76.35 -37.23
C PRO A 45 43.49 75.58 -37.86
N GLU A 46 43.30 75.76 -39.17
CA GLU A 46 42.25 75.10 -39.98
C GLU A 46 42.36 73.55 -39.98
N PRO A 47 41.24 72.82 -40.09
CA PRO A 47 41.22 71.37 -40.03
C PRO A 47 41.68 70.71 -41.34
N THR A 48 42.58 69.74 -41.21
CA THR A 48 42.89 68.73 -42.23
C THR A 48 41.70 67.76 -42.35
N PRO A 49 41.25 67.36 -43.55
CA PRO A 49 40.16 66.39 -43.68
C PRO A 49 40.59 65.01 -43.15
N GLU A 50 39.77 64.45 -42.26
CA GLU A 50 39.93 63.09 -41.75
C GLU A 50 39.63 62.03 -42.84
N PRO A 51 40.35 60.90 -42.87
CA PRO A 51 40.00 59.77 -43.73
C PRO A 51 38.67 59.15 -43.28
N THR A 52 37.82 58.84 -44.26
CA THR A 52 36.53 58.17 -44.07
C THR A 52 36.74 56.80 -43.38
N PRO A 53 36.03 56.50 -42.27
CA PRO A 53 36.13 55.19 -41.63
C PRO A 53 35.50 54.11 -42.52
N GLU A 54 36.16 52.96 -42.62
CA GLU A 54 35.58 51.76 -43.23
C GLU A 54 34.33 51.32 -42.43
N PRO A 55 33.30 50.78 -43.11
CA PRO A 55 32.09 50.32 -42.43
C PRO A 55 32.43 49.18 -41.46
N THR A 56 32.04 49.36 -40.21
CA THR A 56 32.09 48.31 -39.18
C THR A 56 31.12 47.19 -39.59
N PRO A 57 31.53 45.90 -39.60
CA PRO A 57 30.62 44.81 -39.91
C PRO A 57 29.47 44.80 -38.89
N GLU A 58 28.23 44.66 -39.39
CA GLU A 58 27.05 44.50 -38.53
C GLU A 58 27.21 43.27 -37.63
N PRO A 59 26.80 43.35 -36.35
CA PRO A 59 26.86 42.20 -35.45
C PRO A 59 25.93 41.11 -35.97
N THR A 60 26.48 39.90 -36.14
CA THR A 60 25.68 38.69 -36.40
C THR A 60 24.65 38.52 -35.28
N PRO A 61 23.34 38.36 -35.59
CA PRO A 61 22.33 38.17 -34.56
C PRO A 61 22.65 36.91 -33.74
N GLU A 62 22.65 37.05 -32.42
CA GLU A 62 22.79 35.90 -31.52
C GLU A 62 21.62 34.92 -31.76
N PRO A 63 21.89 33.59 -31.78
CA PRO A 63 20.82 32.61 -31.93
C PRO A 63 19.83 32.77 -30.77
N THR A 64 18.55 32.91 -31.12
CA THR A 64 17.47 32.89 -30.13
C THR A 64 17.51 31.53 -29.41
N PRO A 65 17.56 31.49 -28.07
CA PRO A 65 17.58 30.23 -27.36
C PRO A 65 16.32 29.44 -27.71
N GLU A 66 16.48 28.17 -28.07
CA GLU A 66 15.34 27.26 -28.26
C GLU A 66 14.54 27.20 -26.94
N PRO A 67 13.20 27.20 -27.02
CA PRO A 67 12.38 27.08 -25.83
C PRO A 67 12.69 25.75 -25.14
N THR A 68 13.07 25.83 -23.87
CA THR A 68 13.22 24.65 -23.01
C THR A 68 11.88 23.89 -23.03
N PRO A 69 11.86 22.58 -23.37
CA PRO A 69 10.63 21.81 -23.36
C PRO A 69 10.00 21.88 -21.97
N GLU A 70 8.69 22.15 -21.92
CA GLU A 70 7.94 22.08 -20.66
C GLU A 70 8.08 20.67 -20.07
N PRO A 71 8.29 20.54 -18.75
CA PRO A 71 8.37 19.24 -18.11
C PRO A 71 7.06 18.48 -18.35
N THR A 72 7.17 17.26 -18.89
CA THR A 72 6.03 16.35 -19.01
C THR A 72 5.44 16.15 -17.62
N PRO A 73 4.13 16.34 -17.41
CA PRO A 73 3.50 16.10 -16.11
C PRO A 73 3.74 14.64 -15.70
N GLU A 74 4.13 14.45 -14.45
CA GLU A 74 4.25 13.13 -13.83
C GLU A 74 2.84 12.50 -13.77
N PRO A 75 2.68 11.20 -14.11
CA PRO A 75 1.37 10.58 -14.07
C PRO A 75 0.80 10.65 -12.64
N GLU A 76 -0.48 10.98 -12.53
CA GLU A 76 -1.16 10.95 -11.23
C GLU A 76 -1.24 9.50 -10.73
N PRO A 77 -1.05 9.26 -9.41
CA PRO A 77 -1.17 7.93 -8.85
C PRO A 77 -2.59 7.39 -9.02
N GLU A 78 -2.69 6.16 -9.48
CA GLU A 78 -3.95 5.42 -9.55
C GLU A 78 -4.19 4.69 -8.22
N TYR A 79 -5.44 4.68 -7.76
CA TYR A 79 -5.82 4.07 -6.49
C TYR A 79 -6.87 2.99 -6.73
N PHE A 80 -6.67 1.86 -6.06
CA PHE A 80 -7.61 0.75 -6.06
C PHE A 80 -7.94 0.41 -4.61
N THR A 81 -9.19 0.04 -4.38
CA THR A 81 -9.69 -0.34 -3.04
C THR A 81 -10.07 -1.81 -3.07
N LEU A 82 -9.55 -2.57 -2.11
CA LEU A 82 -9.95 -3.95 -1.80
C LEU A 82 -10.45 -3.96 -0.37
N SER A 83 -11.57 -4.64 -0.11
CA SER A 83 -12.19 -4.72 1.22
C SER A 83 -12.08 -6.11 1.80
N PHE A 84 -11.71 -6.23 3.08
CA PHE A 84 -11.54 -7.51 3.75
C PHE A 84 -12.47 -7.62 4.95
N VAL A 85 -13.41 -8.56 4.89
CA VAL A 85 -14.31 -8.95 5.98
C VAL A 85 -13.71 -10.16 6.70
N GLY A 86 -13.88 -10.27 8.02
CA GLY A 86 -13.38 -11.41 8.79
C GLY A 86 -14.19 -12.70 8.59
N ASP A 87 -14.16 -13.57 9.60
CA ASP A 87 -14.87 -14.85 9.59
C ASP A 87 -16.40 -14.66 9.47
N CYS A 88 -16.97 -15.29 8.44
CA CYS A 88 -18.39 -15.33 8.16
C CYS A 88 -18.92 -16.74 8.43
N THR A 89 -19.34 -16.99 9.67
CA THR A 89 -20.10 -18.19 10.04
C THR A 89 -21.59 -17.92 9.87
N LEU A 90 -22.10 -18.08 8.65
CA LEU A 90 -23.49 -17.78 8.27
C LEU A 90 -24.44 -18.94 8.63
N ALA A 91 -24.28 -19.47 9.84
CA ALA A 91 -24.95 -20.66 10.35
C ALA A 91 -25.04 -20.61 11.87
N SER A 92 -26.08 -21.22 12.44
CA SER A 92 -26.05 -21.59 13.84
C SER A 92 -25.28 -22.89 14.05
N ILE A 93 -24.60 -23.01 15.19
CA ILE A 93 -24.10 -24.31 15.64
C ILE A 93 -25.28 -25.30 15.75
N ARG A 94 -25.06 -26.55 15.31
CA ARG A 94 -26.05 -27.65 15.27
C ARG A 94 -27.04 -27.71 16.45
N ASN A 95 -26.56 -27.54 17.68
CA ASN A 95 -27.39 -27.66 18.88
C ASN A 95 -28.12 -26.36 19.27
N LYS A 96 -27.78 -25.22 18.67
CA LYS A 96 -28.42 -23.92 18.90
C LYS A 96 -29.43 -23.51 17.83
N GLY A 97 -29.50 -24.22 16.69
CA GLY A 97 -30.57 -24.06 15.70
C GLY A 97 -32.00 -24.31 16.24
N GLN A 98 -32.15 -24.68 17.51
CA GLN A 98 -33.44 -24.86 18.18
C GLN A 98 -33.85 -23.66 19.06
N PHE A 99 -32.99 -22.64 19.24
CA PHE A 99 -33.35 -21.43 19.98
C PHE A 99 -34.10 -20.44 19.08
N TYR A 100 -35.14 -19.77 19.62
CA TYR A 100 -35.99 -18.83 18.88
C TYR A 100 -35.23 -17.63 18.26
N ASN A 101 -34.04 -17.31 18.76
CA ASN A 101 -33.18 -16.21 18.30
C ASN A 101 -31.87 -16.70 17.69
N ASN A 102 -31.89 -17.88 17.06
CA ASN A 102 -30.77 -18.40 16.29
C ASN A 102 -30.56 -17.60 14.98
N PHE A 103 -29.44 -17.82 14.30
CA PHE A 103 -29.08 -17.08 13.09
C PHE A 103 -30.19 -17.16 12.02
N GLU A 104 -30.66 -18.36 11.73
CA GLU A 104 -31.64 -18.65 10.68
C GLU A 104 -33.01 -18.01 10.97
N SER A 105 -33.40 -17.95 12.25
CA SER A 105 -34.67 -17.34 12.68
C SER A 105 -34.61 -15.81 12.63
N VAL A 106 -33.41 -15.24 12.79
CA VAL A 106 -33.20 -13.78 12.72
C VAL A 106 -33.08 -13.33 11.25
N VAL A 107 -32.34 -14.07 10.43
CA VAL A 107 -32.15 -13.76 9.01
C VAL A 107 -33.40 -14.12 8.21
N GLY A 108 -33.96 -15.32 8.39
CA GLY A 108 -35.11 -15.79 7.63
C GLY A 108 -34.82 -15.78 6.13
N GLU A 109 -35.59 -14.98 5.40
CA GLU A 109 -35.44 -14.72 3.95
C GLU A 109 -34.91 -13.30 3.66
N ASP A 110 -34.54 -12.52 4.69
CA ASP A 110 -33.92 -11.19 4.54
C ASP A 110 -32.40 -11.35 4.43
N TYR A 111 -31.94 -11.84 3.28
CA TYR A 111 -30.54 -12.18 3.07
C TYR A 111 -29.60 -10.96 3.13
N ALA A 112 -30.08 -9.75 2.89
CA ALA A 112 -29.33 -8.52 3.10
C ALA A 112 -29.06 -8.21 4.59
N TYR A 113 -29.85 -8.76 5.51
CA TYR A 113 -29.82 -8.40 6.94
C TYR A 113 -28.41 -8.45 7.57
N PRO A 114 -27.59 -9.51 7.38
CA PRO A 114 -26.28 -9.61 8.01
C PRO A 114 -25.32 -8.46 7.66
N PHE A 115 -25.43 -7.91 6.45
CA PHE A 115 -24.57 -6.82 5.96
C PHE A 115 -25.27 -5.45 5.86
N ALA A 116 -26.55 -5.36 6.23
CA ALA A 116 -27.38 -4.16 6.02
C ALA A 116 -26.82 -2.85 6.62
N ARG A 117 -25.86 -2.94 7.55
CA ARG A 117 -25.20 -1.78 8.19
C ARG A 117 -23.74 -1.59 7.81
N THR A 118 -23.21 -2.43 6.95
CA THR A 118 -21.79 -2.44 6.55
C THR A 118 -21.60 -2.44 5.04
N VAL A 119 -22.60 -2.86 4.26
CA VAL A 119 -22.52 -2.94 2.79
C VAL A 119 -22.08 -1.63 2.12
N GLN A 120 -22.37 -0.48 2.73
CA GLN A 120 -21.91 0.82 2.22
C GLN A 120 -20.38 1.00 2.20
N TYR A 121 -19.62 0.19 2.94
CA TYR A 121 -18.16 0.23 2.92
C TYR A 121 -17.56 -0.47 1.70
N PHE A 122 -18.35 -1.27 0.99
CA PHE A 122 -17.92 -2.04 -0.17
C PHE A 122 -18.34 -1.40 -1.50
N ALA A 123 -19.21 -0.39 -1.44
CA ALA A 123 -19.87 0.18 -2.63
C ALA A 123 -18.93 0.81 -3.66
N ASP A 124 -17.74 1.24 -3.24
CA ASP A 124 -16.73 1.91 -4.07
C ASP A 124 -15.41 1.10 -4.14
N ASP A 125 -15.44 -0.18 -3.79
CA ASP A 125 -14.29 -1.07 -3.96
C ASP A 125 -14.33 -1.82 -5.30
N TYR A 126 -13.22 -2.48 -5.62
CA TYR A 126 -13.13 -3.36 -6.78
C TYR A 126 -13.43 -4.81 -6.44
N MET A 127 -13.22 -5.21 -5.18
CA MET A 127 -13.35 -6.58 -4.74
C MET A 127 -13.41 -6.64 -3.21
N SER A 128 -14.44 -7.30 -2.71
CA SER A 128 -14.64 -7.64 -1.31
C SER A 128 -14.38 -9.11 -1.03
N PHE A 129 -13.67 -9.37 0.07
CA PHE A 129 -13.23 -10.68 0.52
C PHE A 129 -13.90 -11.07 1.83
N ALA A 130 -14.21 -12.35 2.01
CA ALA A 130 -14.56 -12.91 3.32
C ALA A 130 -13.94 -14.31 3.54
N ASN A 131 -13.81 -14.72 4.81
CA ASN A 131 -13.56 -16.13 5.15
C ASN A 131 -14.90 -16.81 5.42
N LEU A 132 -15.34 -17.74 4.56
CA LEU A 132 -16.61 -18.44 4.76
C LEU A 132 -16.40 -19.68 5.62
N GLU A 133 -16.87 -19.63 6.86
CA GLU A 133 -16.58 -20.64 7.88
C GLU A 133 -17.83 -21.45 8.24
N CYS A 134 -18.51 -21.93 7.21
CA CYS A 134 -19.62 -22.87 7.30
C CYS A 134 -19.84 -23.57 5.95
N ALA A 135 -20.57 -24.69 5.96
CA ALA A 135 -20.96 -25.38 4.74
C ALA A 135 -22.40 -25.04 4.33
N PHE A 136 -22.59 -24.63 3.08
CA PHE A 136 -23.89 -24.48 2.42
C PHE A 136 -24.29 -25.81 1.81
N THR A 137 -25.03 -26.64 2.55
CA THR A 137 -25.28 -28.03 2.15
C THR A 137 -26.52 -28.63 2.81
N ASP A 138 -27.16 -29.58 2.13
CA ASP A 138 -28.20 -30.45 2.69
C ASP A 138 -27.66 -31.78 3.22
N ALA A 139 -26.35 -32.02 3.11
CA ALA A 139 -25.71 -33.24 3.58
C ALA A 139 -26.05 -33.54 5.05
N LEU A 140 -26.27 -34.83 5.33
CA LEU A 140 -26.62 -35.32 6.67
C LEU A 140 -25.41 -35.84 7.43
N GLU A 141 -24.39 -36.30 6.72
CA GLU A 141 -23.16 -36.82 7.29
C GLU A 141 -22.18 -35.67 7.53
N ASP A 142 -21.68 -35.59 8.76
CA ASP A 142 -20.66 -34.65 9.19
C ASP A 142 -19.39 -35.39 9.63
N ASN A 143 -18.32 -34.65 9.85
CA ASN A 143 -17.03 -35.19 10.25
C ASN A 143 -16.96 -35.66 11.73
N GLY A 144 -18.06 -35.55 12.49
CA GLY A 144 -18.14 -35.94 13.90
C GLY A 144 -17.60 -34.93 14.91
N SER A 145 -17.17 -33.74 14.46
CA SER A 145 -16.65 -32.69 15.34
C SER A 145 -17.71 -32.09 16.26
N THR A 146 -17.27 -31.51 17.37
CA THR A 146 -18.18 -30.89 18.35
C THR A 146 -18.88 -29.65 17.78
N PHE A 147 -18.15 -28.88 16.98
CA PHE A 147 -18.62 -27.68 16.29
C PHE A 147 -18.67 -28.02 14.81
N VAL A 148 -19.89 -28.09 14.27
CA VAL A 148 -20.13 -28.19 12.82
C VAL A 148 -21.18 -27.15 12.44
N PHE A 149 -20.91 -26.42 11.36
CA PHE A 149 -21.71 -25.30 10.89
C PHE A 149 -22.31 -25.61 9.54
N LYS A 150 -23.61 -25.93 9.55
CA LYS A 150 -24.40 -26.14 8.33
C LYS A 150 -25.36 -25.01 8.13
N SER A 151 -25.43 -24.51 6.91
CA SER A 151 -26.39 -23.51 6.49
C SER A 151 -27.14 -23.99 5.26
N ASP A 152 -28.36 -23.45 5.09
CA ASP A 152 -29.17 -23.69 3.90
C ASP A 152 -28.39 -23.17 2.67
N PRO A 153 -28.29 -23.92 1.56
CA PRO A 153 -27.63 -23.44 0.35
C PRO A 153 -28.10 -22.07 -0.14
N ALA A 154 -29.37 -21.70 0.08
CA ALA A 154 -29.89 -20.39 -0.29
C ALA A 154 -29.22 -19.23 0.48
N TYR A 155 -28.61 -19.48 1.63
CA TYR A 155 -27.92 -18.46 2.42
C TYR A 155 -26.62 -17.98 1.77
N ALA A 156 -26.14 -18.64 0.72
CA ALA A 156 -25.09 -18.07 -0.14
C ALA A 156 -25.48 -16.68 -0.68
N GLN A 157 -26.78 -16.42 -0.89
CA GLN A 157 -27.30 -15.12 -1.31
C GLN A 157 -26.94 -13.98 -0.36
N ILE A 158 -26.70 -14.27 0.93
CA ILE A 158 -26.25 -13.29 1.93
C ILE A 158 -24.91 -12.64 1.51
N LEU A 159 -24.00 -13.42 0.91
CA LEU A 159 -22.69 -12.92 0.47
C LEU A 159 -22.84 -12.00 -0.75
N SER A 160 -23.66 -12.42 -1.73
CA SER A 160 -23.96 -11.63 -2.92
C SER A 160 -24.67 -10.31 -2.58
N GLU A 161 -25.72 -10.35 -1.74
CA GLU A 161 -26.41 -9.12 -1.27
C GLU A 161 -25.54 -8.28 -0.32
N GLY A 162 -24.55 -8.92 0.32
CA GLY A 162 -23.54 -8.27 1.12
C GLY A 162 -22.45 -7.57 0.32
N GLY A 163 -22.42 -7.72 -1.01
CA GLY A 163 -21.39 -7.16 -1.88
C GLY A 163 -20.05 -7.86 -1.72
N ILE A 164 -20.03 -9.19 -1.51
CA ILE A 164 -18.82 -9.99 -1.43
C ILE A 164 -18.59 -10.69 -2.77
N GLU A 165 -17.45 -10.44 -3.41
CA GLU A 165 -17.09 -11.09 -4.68
C GLU A 165 -16.36 -12.41 -4.46
N PHE A 166 -15.58 -12.54 -3.39
CA PHE A 166 -14.75 -13.72 -3.16
C PHE A 166 -14.76 -14.20 -1.71
N VAL A 167 -14.78 -15.52 -1.54
CA VAL A 167 -14.58 -16.16 -0.24
C VAL A 167 -13.45 -17.19 -0.25
N THR A 168 -12.64 -17.20 0.81
CA THR A 168 -11.75 -18.33 1.09
C THR A 168 -12.52 -19.42 1.83
N LEU A 169 -12.31 -20.67 1.39
CA LEU A 169 -12.74 -21.90 2.07
C LEU A 169 -11.55 -22.59 2.76
N ALA A 170 -10.37 -21.98 2.79
CA ALA A 170 -9.18 -22.55 3.44
C ALA A 170 -9.24 -22.38 4.96
N ASN A 171 -10.19 -23.03 5.62
CA ASN A 171 -10.41 -22.93 7.05
C ASN A 171 -10.79 -24.28 7.68
N ASN A 172 -10.81 -24.36 9.00
CA ASN A 172 -11.07 -25.62 9.71
C ASN A 172 -12.52 -26.11 9.64
N HIS A 173 -13.47 -25.32 9.12
CA HIS A 173 -14.88 -25.70 8.99
C HIS A 173 -15.31 -26.06 7.57
N ALA A 174 -14.45 -25.89 6.58
CA ALA A 174 -14.73 -26.26 5.19
C ALA A 174 -15.13 -27.74 5.03
N LYS A 175 -14.55 -28.62 5.85
CA LYS A 175 -14.82 -30.08 5.85
C LYS A 175 -15.74 -30.54 6.98
N ASP A 176 -16.56 -29.65 7.55
CA ASP A 176 -17.59 -30.03 8.53
C ASP A 176 -18.52 -31.12 7.98
N TYR A 177 -18.89 -31.00 6.71
CA TYR A 177 -19.76 -31.95 5.99
C TYR A 177 -19.01 -32.70 4.90
N LEU A 178 -17.71 -32.95 5.14
CA LEU A 178 -16.82 -33.71 4.27
C LEU A 178 -16.72 -33.09 2.87
N GLU A 179 -16.24 -33.86 1.90
CA GLU A 179 -16.09 -33.42 0.51
C GLU A 179 -17.42 -33.04 -0.15
N GLN A 180 -18.54 -33.65 0.28
CA GLN A 180 -19.87 -33.29 -0.22
C GLN A 180 -20.24 -31.86 0.21
N GLY A 181 -19.96 -31.49 1.46
CA GLY A 181 -20.20 -30.15 1.97
C GLY A 181 -19.44 -29.08 1.20
N ILE A 182 -18.18 -29.34 0.84
CA ILE A 182 -17.38 -28.45 -0.02
C ILE A 182 -18.03 -28.32 -1.39
N ALA A 183 -18.32 -29.45 -2.06
CA ALA A 183 -18.90 -29.44 -3.41
C ALA A 183 -20.23 -28.69 -3.47
N ASP A 184 -21.11 -28.91 -2.49
CA ASP A 184 -22.39 -28.20 -2.37
C ASP A 184 -22.17 -26.71 -2.11
N THR A 185 -21.20 -26.36 -1.26
CA THR A 185 -20.88 -24.96 -0.95
C THR A 185 -20.40 -24.20 -2.17
N ARG A 186 -19.49 -24.80 -2.95
CA ARG A 186 -19.02 -24.21 -4.20
C ARG A 186 -20.17 -24.03 -5.20
N ALA A 187 -21.08 -25.00 -5.32
CA ALA A 187 -22.23 -24.90 -6.20
C ALA A 187 -23.21 -23.79 -5.75
N ALA A 188 -23.40 -23.61 -4.43
CA ALA A 188 -24.23 -22.56 -3.89
C ALA A 188 -23.63 -21.16 -4.13
N LEU A 189 -22.30 -21.02 -3.97
CA LEU A 189 -21.57 -19.78 -4.23
C LEU A 189 -21.57 -19.41 -5.73
N ASP A 190 -21.31 -20.37 -6.61
CA ASP A 190 -21.38 -20.19 -8.07
C ASP A 190 -22.78 -19.72 -8.52
N ALA A 191 -23.83 -20.29 -7.92
CA ALA A 191 -25.21 -19.93 -8.25
C ALA A 191 -25.56 -18.45 -7.92
N VAL A 192 -24.81 -17.81 -7.02
CA VAL A 192 -25.00 -16.40 -6.64
C VAL A 192 -23.87 -15.49 -7.13
N GLY A 193 -22.94 -16.02 -7.92
CA GLY A 193 -21.83 -15.27 -8.51
C GLY A 193 -20.75 -14.86 -7.52
N VAL A 194 -20.53 -15.65 -6.46
CA VAL A 194 -19.45 -15.45 -5.50
C VAL A 194 -18.34 -16.46 -5.79
N ASP A 195 -17.15 -15.96 -6.08
CA ASP A 195 -15.97 -16.78 -6.35
C ASP A 195 -15.39 -17.38 -5.07
N CYS A 196 -14.67 -18.49 -5.20
CA CYS A 196 -14.04 -19.12 -4.04
C CYS A 196 -12.79 -19.94 -4.39
N ALA A 197 -11.95 -20.14 -3.38
CA ALA A 197 -10.79 -21.03 -3.42
C ALA A 197 -10.67 -21.85 -2.13
N GLU A 198 -10.26 -23.11 -2.28
CA GLU A 198 -10.01 -24.03 -1.17
C GLU A 198 -8.58 -23.92 -0.63
N ASP A 199 -8.29 -24.71 0.41
CA ASP A 199 -6.96 -24.83 0.99
C ASP A 199 -5.93 -25.31 -0.05
N GLY A 200 -4.87 -24.52 -0.24
CA GLY A 200 -3.82 -24.77 -1.22
C GLY A 200 -4.15 -24.30 -2.64
N GLU A 201 -5.33 -23.70 -2.88
CA GLU A 201 -5.71 -23.18 -4.19
C GLU A 201 -5.28 -21.72 -4.40
N GLY A 202 -4.97 -21.41 -5.66
CA GLY A 202 -4.83 -20.05 -6.16
C GLY A 202 -6.02 -19.66 -7.02
N PHE A 203 -6.48 -18.42 -6.88
CA PHE A 203 -7.55 -17.82 -7.67
C PHE A 203 -7.04 -16.53 -8.33
N LEU A 204 -7.56 -16.19 -9.51
CA LEU A 204 -7.19 -14.99 -10.25
C LEU A 204 -8.45 -14.37 -10.86
N ALA A 205 -8.72 -13.11 -10.53
CA ALA A 205 -9.83 -12.38 -11.12
C ALA A 205 -9.52 -10.90 -11.33
N GLN A 206 -10.24 -10.30 -12.25
CA GLN A 206 -10.25 -8.86 -12.47
C GLN A 206 -11.71 -8.42 -12.47
N TYR A 207 -12.05 -7.49 -11.60
CA TYR A 207 -13.38 -6.89 -11.53
C TYR A 207 -13.32 -5.46 -12.04
N GLY A 208 -14.25 -5.12 -12.94
CA GLY A 208 -14.26 -3.82 -13.61
C GLY A 208 -12.97 -3.55 -14.40
N ASP A 209 -12.47 -2.33 -14.27
CA ASP A 209 -11.18 -1.85 -14.78
C ASP A 209 -10.07 -1.89 -13.71
N GLY A 210 -10.31 -2.58 -12.60
CA GLY A 210 -9.34 -2.74 -11.52
C GLY A 210 -8.16 -3.65 -11.89
N PRO A 211 -7.22 -3.86 -10.96
CA PRO A 211 -6.07 -4.73 -11.18
C PRO A 211 -6.51 -6.20 -11.24
N VAL A 212 -5.72 -7.03 -11.92
CA VAL A 212 -5.84 -8.48 -11.79
C VAL A 212 -5.36 -8.89 -10.39
N VAL A 213 -6.28 -9.37 -9.55
CA VAL A 213 -5.99 -9.82 -8.18
C VAL A 213 -5.82 -11.33 -8.16
N GLY A 214 -4.63 -11.76 -7.74
CA GLY A 214 -4.33 -13.15 -7.40
C GLY A 214 -4.51 -13.40 -5.92
N VAL A 215 -5.18 -14.49 -5.56
CA VAL A 215 -5.44 -14.87 -4.16
C VAL A 215 -4.91 -16.27 -3.93
N TYR A 216 -4.06 -16.45 -2.92
CA TYR A 216 -3.63 -17.77 -2.46
C TYR A 216 -4.25 -18.06 -1.10
N CYS A 217 -4.97 -19.17 -0.97
CA CYS A 217 -5.71 -19.54 0.24
C CYS A 217 -5.01 -20.71 0.95
N ALA A 218 -4.70 -20.57 2.24
CA ALA A 218 -4.13 -21.67 3.00
C ALA A 218 -4.52 -21.68 4.48
N LEU A 219 -4.82 -22.88 4.98
CA LEU A 219 -4.92 -23.16 6.41
C LEU A 219 -3.52 -23.21 7.02
N TYR A 220 -3.31 -22.56 8.17
CA TYR A 220 -2.02 -22.57 8.86
C TYR A 220 -2.14 -23.05 10.32
N PRO A 221 -1.24 -23.95 10.77
CA PRO A 221 -0.17 -24.59 10.00
C PRO A 221 -0.65 -25.85 9.26
N ASP A 222 -0.42 -25.91 7.96
CA ASP A 222 -0.55 -27.11 7.12
C ASP A 222 0.48 -27.12 5.96
N VAL A 223 0.50 -28.19 5.16
CA VAL A 223 1.42 -28.44 4.04
C VAL A 223 1.42 -27.34 2.97
N TYR A 224 0.30 -26.63 2.82
CA TYR A 224 0.14 -25.52 1.86
C TYR A 224 0.62 -24.17 2.42
N SER A 225 0.90 -24.10 3.71
CA SER A 225 1.29 -22.87 4.41
C SER A 225 2.76 -22.86 4.86
N THR A 226 3.60 -23.69 4.23
CA THR A 226 5.05 -23.60 4.39
C THR A 226 5.59 -22.40 3.61
N PRO A 227 6.70 -21.77 4.02
CA PRO A 227 7.29 -20.67 3.28
C PRO A 227 7.57 -21.02 1.81
N GLU A 228 7.99 -22.26 1.54
CA GLU A 228 8.27 -22.74 0.18
C GLU A 228 6.99 -22.87 -0.66
N ALA A 229 5.92 -23.47 -0.10
CA ALA A 229 4.65 -23.62 -0.81
C ALA A 229 4.01 -22.25 -1.10
N VAL A 230 4.04 -21.34 -0.11
CA VAL A 230 3.56 -19.97 -0.27
C VAL A 230 4.33 -19.23 -1.35
N ALA A 231 5.67 -19.33 -1.36
CA ALA A 231 6.48 -18.67 -2.38
C ALA A 231 6.23 -19.22 -3.79
N GLU A 232 6.04 -20.53 -3.94
CA GLU A 232 5.69 -21.16 -5.22
C GLU A 232 4.32 -20.69 -5.72
N ALA A 233 3.32 -20.64 -4.84
CA ALA A 233 1.99 -20.17 -5.19
C ALA A 233 1.96 -18.69 -5.61
N ILE A 234 2.67 -17.82 -4.87
CA ILE A 234 2.81 -16.40 -5.22
C ILE A 234 3.48 -16.26 -6.60
N ALA A 235 4.57 -16.99 -6.84
CA ALA A 235 5.27 -16.96 -8.13
C ALA A 235 4.35 -17.41 -9.29
N SER A 236 3.56 -18.47 -9.06
CA SER A 236 2.58 -18.97 -10.03
C SER A 236 1.48 -17.93 -10.33
N LEU A 237 0.94 -17.25 -9.32
CA LEU A 237 -0.05 -16.18 -9.53
C LEU A 237 0.53 -15.01 -10.33
N ARG A 238 1.76 -14.60 -10.03
CA ARG A 238 2.48 -13.57 -10.79
C ARG A 238 2.72 -13.97 -12.24
N GLU A 239 3.12 -15.22 -12.50
CA GLU A 239 3.31 -15.74 -13.85
C GLU A 239 2.00 -15.75 -14.65
N GLN A 240 0.87 -15.99 -13.98
CA GLN A 240 -0.46 -15.94 -14.58
C GLN A 240 -0.99 -14.51 -14.80
N GLY A 241 -0.26 -13.49 -14.33
CA GLY A 241 -0.58 -12.08 -14.57
C GLY A 241 -1.19 -11.34 -13.38
N ALA A 242 -1.10 -11.87 -12.15
CA ALA A 242 -1.55 -11.14 -10.97
C ALA A 242 -0.75 -9.83 -10.78
N GLU A 243 -1.46 -8.71 -10.79
CA GLU A 243 -0.94 -7.37 -10.51
C GLU A 243 -0.92 -7.09 -9.01
N ILE A 244 -1.89 -7.63 -8.27
CA ILE A 244 -1.89 -7.68 -6.80
C ILE A 244 -1.95 -9.14 -6.37
N VAL A 245 -1.15 -9.55 -5.38
CA VAL A 245 -1.21 -10.88 -4.77
C VAL A 245 -1.59 -10.77 -3.29
N VAL A 246 -2.70 -11.42 -2.95
CA VAL A 246 -3.22 -11.55 -1.58
C VAL A 246 -2.99 -13.00 -1.10
N CYS A 247 -2.37 -13.17 0.06
CA CYS A 247 -2.35 -14.46 0.75
C CYS A 247 -3.40 -14.48 1.87
N ALA A 248 -4.45 -15.29 1.71
CA ALA A 248 -5.51 -15.49 2.69
C ALA A 248 -5.15 -16.67 3.61
N PHE A 249 -4.81 -16.39 4.87
CA PHE A 249 -4.40 -17.39 5.85
C PHE A 249 -5.40 -17.53 7.00
N HIS A 250 -5.85 -18.74 7.24
CA HIS A 250 -6.68 -19.07 8.40
C HIS A 250 -5.79 -19.62 9.53
N TRP A 251 -5.59 -18.82 10.59
CA TRP A 251 -4.43 -19.00 11.48
C TRP A 251 -4.57 -18.44 12.92
N GLY A 252 -3.64 -18.80 13.80
CA GLY A 252 -3.57 -18.21 15.14
C GLY A 252 -4.38 -18.99 16.17
N ILE A 253 -4.96 -18.30 17.14
CA ILE A 253 -5.64 -18.92 18.29
C ILE A 253 -7.00 -18.26 18.47
N GLU A 254 -8.05 -19.07 18.42
CA GLU A 254 -9.44 -18.65 18.68
C GLU A 254 -9.57 -17.81 19.96
N GLY A 255 -10.18 -16.62 19.83
CA GLY A 255 -10.44 -15.66 20.90
C GLY A 255 -9.21 -14.88 21.39
N SER A 256 -8.02 -15.10 20.82
CA SER A 256 -6.80 -14.42 21.23
C SER A 256 -6.61 -13.10 20.47
N TYR A 257 -6.45 -12.00 21.20
CA TYR A 257 -6.01 -10.71 20.63
C TYR A 257 -4.49 -10.63 20.40
N GLN A 258 -3.73 -11.67 20.75
CA GLN A 258 -2.29 -11.72 20.59
C GLN A 258 -1.92 -12.49 19.32
N VAL A 259 -1.20 -11.80 18.43
CA VAL A 259 -0.54 -12.41 17.27
C VAL A 259 0.52 -13.40 17.74
N THR A 260 0.45 -14.62 17.22
CA THR A 260 1.43 -15.66 17.50
C THR A 260 2.72 -15.46 16.70
N PRO A 261 3.88 -15.96 17.17
CA PRO A 261 5.10 -15.94 16.38
C PRO A 261 4.99 -16.66 15.03
N GLY A 262 4.15 -17.71 14.96
CA GLY A 262 3.89 -18.46 13.73
C GLY A 262 3.18 -17.60 12.67
N GLN A 263 2.10 -16.91 13.05
CA GLN A 263 1.40 -15.95 12.17
C GLN A 263 2.37 -14.88 11.64
N GLN A 264 3.17 -14.29 12.53
CA GLN A 264 4.14 -13.27 12.12
C GLN A 264 5.19 -13.84 11.16
N THR A 265 5.72 -15.03 11.44
CA THR A 265 6.78 -15.64 10.63
C THR A 265 6.28 -15.97 9.22
N ILE A 266 5.10 -16.59 9.10
CA ILE A 266 4.57 -16.97 7.77
C ILE A 266 4.04 -15.76 7.00
N GLY A 267 3.46 -14.77 7.69
CA GLY A 267 3.06 -13.50 7.07
C GLY A 267 4.26 -12.72 6.52
N GLU A 268 5.33 -12.55 7.29
CA GLU A 268 6.56 -11.90 6.82
C GLU A 268 7.22 -12.67 5.66
N ALA A 269 7.17 -14.01 5.69
CA ALA A 269 7.68 -14.85 4.60
C ALA A 269 6.87 -14.68 3.30
N ALA A 270 5.54 -14.56 3.39
CA ALA A 270 4.68 -14.30 2.23
C ALA A 270 4.98 -12.94 1.60
N ILE A 271 5.13 -11.89 2.41
CA ILE A 271 5.51 -10.56 1.92
C ILE A 271 6.91 -10.59 1.28
N ALA A 272 7.87 -11.26 1.92
CA ALA A 272 9.22 -11.41 1.36
C ALA A 272 9.24 -12.20 0.03
N ALA A 273 8.25 -13.07 -0.19
CA ALA A 273 8.07 -13.82 -1.44
C ALA A 273 7.32 -13.04 -2.54
N GLY A 274 6.79 -11.84 -2.23
CA GLY A 274 6.16 -10.94 -3.21
C GLY A 274 4.63 -10.85 -3.14
N ALA A 275 4.02 -11.31 -2.04
CA ALA A 275 2.65 -10.93 -1.72
C ALA A 275 2.58 -9.44 -1.34
N ASP A 276 1.53 -8.75 -1.79
CA ASP A 276 1.27 -7.35 -1.43
C ASP A 276 0.49 -7.26 -0.12
N ILE A 277 -0.44 -8.20 0.08
CA ILE A 277 -1.32 -8.25 1.25
C ILE A 277 -1.33 -9.67 1.80
N VAL A 278 -1.22 -9.79 3.11
CA VAL A 278 -1.59 -10.99 3.84
C VAL A 278 -2.86 -10.71 4.62
N TYR A 279 -3.91 -11.47 4.32
CA TYR A 279 -5.23 -11.38 4.93
C TYR A 279 -5.45 -12.56 5.87
N GLY A 280 -5.46 -12.29 7.16
CA GLY A 280 -5.70 -13.28 8.21
C GLY A 280 -7.19 -13.49 8.50
N SER A 281 -7.52 -14.67 9.02
CA SER A 281 -8.82 -15.07 9.59
C SER A 281 -8.60 -16.09 10.72
N HIS A 282 -9.65 -16.58 11.42
CA HIS A 282 -9.67 -17.59 12.52
C HIS A 282 -9.79 -17.09 13.97
N PRO A 283 -9.04 -16.09 14.48
CA PRO A 283 -9.09 -15.75 15.90
C PRO A 283 -10.45 -15.22 16.38
N HIS A 284 -11.37 -14.88 15.47
CA HIS A 284 -12.70 -14.33 15.77
C HIS A 284 -12.68 -13.05 16.63
N VAL A 285 -11.55 -12.34 16.67
CA VAL A 285 -11.36 -11.08 17.37
C VAL A 285 -10.37 -10.23 16.61
N LEU A 286 -10.62 -8.93 16.46
CA LEU A 286 -9.74 -8.05 15.69
C LEU A 286 -8.33 -7.97 16.30
N GLN A 287 -7.32 -8.39 15.54
CA GLN A 287 -5.90 -8.22 15.81
C GLN A 287 -5.34 -6.98 15.11
N ARG A 288 -4.05 -6.71 15.33
CA ARG A 288 -3.35 -5.55 14.74
C ARG A 288 -3.21 -5.71 13.22
N ALA A 289 -2.99 -4.61 12.52
CA ALA A 289 -2.41 -4.61 11.18
C ALA A 289 -0.98 -4.05 11.24
N GLU A 290 -0.10 -4.49 10.35
CA GLU A 290 1.25 -3.93 10.24
C GLU A 290 1.74 -3.85 8.79
N ALA A 291 2.54 -2.83 8.49
CA ALA A 291 3.28 -2.74 7.25
C ALA A 291 4.63 -3.47 7.38
N VAL A 292 4.98 -4.29 6.40
CA VAL A 292 6.26 -4.99 6.29
C VAL A 292 6.84 -4.71 4.92
N GLY A 293 7.90 -3.89 4.85
CA GLY A 293 8.40 -3.42 3.56
C GLY A 293 7.34 -2.57 2.83
N GLU A 294 6.99 -2.98 1.61
CA GLU A 294 5.92 -2.35 0.81
C GLU A 294 4.56 -3.03 0.98
N GLY A 295 4.51 -4.20 1.63
CA GLY A 295 3.30 -4.97 1.82
C GLY A 295 2.64 -4.77 3.18
N TRP A 296 1.44 -5.31 3.33
CA TRP A 296 0.63 -5.24 4.55
C TRP A 296 0.24 -6.61 5.06
N ILE A 297 0.29 -6.78 6.38
CA ILE A 297 -0.25 -7.96 7.07
C ILE A 297 -1.44 -7.49 7.91
N LEU A 298 -2.62 -7.93 7.51
CA LEU A 298 -3.87 -7.78 8.22
C LEU A 298 -4.07 -9.05 9.05
N TYR A 299 -3.71 -9.02 10.33
CA TYR A 299 -4.07 -10.13 11.20
C TYR A 299 -5.56 -10.04 11.51
N SER A 300 -6.23 -11.19 11.59
CA SER A 300 -7.61 -11.21 12.04
C SER A 300 -7.68 -11.14 13.52
#